data_AF-A0A6A8A6X6-F1
#
_entry.id   AF-A0A6A8A6X6-F1
#
_cell.length_a   1.000
_cell.length_b   1.000
_cell.length_c   1.000
_cell.angle_alpha   90.00
_cell.angle_beta   90.00
_cell.angle_gamma   90.00
#
_symmetry.space_group_name_H-M   'P 1'
#
loop_
_entity.id
_entity.type
_entity.pdbx_description
1 polymer ?
#
loop_
_entity_poly.entity_id
_entity_poly.type
_entity_poly.pdbx_seq_one_letter_code
_entity_poly.pdbx_strand_id
1 'polypeptide(L)' 'MTQRTGFDARFAFADNGREKFRVLDVKDRLGADVSDQVSDPHVFFPNVDALKVSIAGKLGLEPANIDVQMIEDDNKF' A
#
# COMPACT_ATOMS: atom_id res chain seq x y z
N MET A 1 10.80 18.33 13.16
CA MET A 1 9.52 17.67 12.88
C MET A 1 9.74 16.79 11.66
N THR A 2 9.74 15.46 11.82
CA THR A 2 9.84 14.56 10.67
C THR A 2 8.50 14.59 9.96
N GLN A 3 8.45 15.12 8.72
CA GLN A 3 7.25 15.03 7.89
C GLN A 3 6.99 13.56 7.60
N ARG A 4 5.89 13.02 8.10
CA ARG A 4 5.42 11.69 7.72
C ARG A 4 4.64 11.80 6.42
N THR A 5 5.00 10.98 5.44
CA THR A 5 4.25 10.88 4.19
C THR A 5 3.13 9.87 4.37
N GLY A 6 1.89 10.30 4.14
CA GLY A 6 0.72 9.43 4.27
C GLY A 6 0.28 8.89 2.91
N PHE A 7 -0.09 7.63 2.88
CA PHE A 7 -0.65 6.96 1.71
C PHE A 7 -1.95 6.24 2.08
N ASP A 8 -2.89 6.24 1.15
CA ASP A 8 -4.11 5.46 1.19
C ASP A 8 -3.96 4.31 0.20
N ALA A 9 -3.96 3.07 0.70
CA ALA A 9 -3.81 1.86 -0.10
C ALA A 9 -5.11 1.08 -0.12
N ARG A 10 -5.76 1.03 -1.29
CA ARG A 10 -6.89 0.11 -1.51
C ARG A 10 -6.36 -1.28 -1.73
N PHE A 11 -6.95 -2.25 -1.05
CA PHE A 11 -6.48 -3.63 -1.12
C PHE A 11 -7.64 -4.62 -1.14
N ALA A 12 -7.38 -5.80 -1.70
CA ALA A 12 -8.27 -6.95 -1.63
C ALA A 12 -7.49 -8.16 -1.11
N PHE A 13 -8.12 -8.97 -0.27
CA PHE A 13 -7.53 -10.22 0.17
C PHE A 13 -7.46 -11.22 -0.98
N ALA A 14 -6.33 -11.93 -1.07
CA ALA A 14 -6.10 -12.91 -2.14
C ALA A 14 -6.95 -14.16 -1.99
N ASP A 15 -7.38 -14.48 -0.76
CA ASP A 15 -8.14 -15.68 -0.44
C ASP A 15 -8.95 -15.49 0.86
N ASN A 16 -9.88 -16.40 1.14
CA ASN A 16 -10.73 -16.40 2.33
C ASN A 16 -9.92 -16.48 3.63
N GLY A 17 -8.69 -16.97 3.59
CA GLY A 17 -7.77 -17.04 4.73
C GLY A 17 -7.21 -15.68 5.19
N ARG A 18 -7.36 -14.60 4.40
CA ARG A 18 -6.81 -13.26 4.69
C ARG A 18 -5.30 -13.23 5.01
N GLU A 19 -4.56 -14.23 4.52
CA GLU A 19 -3.11 -14.38 4.80
C GLU A 19 -2.24 -13.40 4.01
N LYS A 20 -2.75 -12.97 2.86
CA LYS A 20 -2.09 -12.01 1.97
C LYS A 20 -3.14 -11.12 1.34
N PHE A 21 -2.75 -9.89 1.04
CA PHE A 21 -3.56 -8.97 0.26
C PHE A 21 -2.80 -8.51 -0.96
N ARG A 22 -3.57 -8.21 -2.00
CA ARG A 22 -3.12 -7.48 -3.17
C ARG A 22 -3.50 -6.02 -2.98
N VAL A 23 -2.60 -5.13 -3.34
CA VAL A 23 -2.91 -3.71 -3.43
C VAL A 23 -3.46 -3.42 -4.83
N LEU A 24 -4.59 -2.73 -4.86
CA LEU A 24 -5.32 -2.36 -6.07
C LEU A 24 -4.91 -0.97 -6.55
N ASP A 25 -4.72 -0.06 -5.60
CA ASP A 25 -4.45 1.36 -5.83
C ASP A 25 -3.76 1.94 -4.60
N VAL A 26 -2.81 2.85 -4.82
CA VAL A 26 -2.14 3.64 -3.78
C VAL A 26 -2.16 5.09 -4.17
N LYS A 27 -2.74 5.92 -3.30
CA LYS A 27 -2.73 7.37 -3.44
C LYS A 27 -1.95 7.98 -2.29
N ASP A 28 -1.22 9.04 -2.55
CA ASP A 28 -0.69 9.87 -1.48
C ASP A 28 -1.81 10.74 -0.89
N ARG A 29 -1.64 11.29 0.32
CA ARG A 29 -2.67 12.15 0.97
C ARG A 29 -2.94 13.47 0.26
N LEU A 30 -2.12 13.86 -0.71
CA LEU A 30 -2.38 14.98 -1.62
C LEU A 30 -3.25 14.56 -2.82
N GLY A 31 -3.58 13.27 -2.95
CA GLY A 31 -4.44 12.70 -3.97
C GLY A 31 -3.72 12.25 -5.23
N ALA A 32 -2.38 12.28 -5.29
CA ALA A 32 -1.64 11.77 -6.42
C ALA A 32 -1.67 10.24 -6.44
N ASP A 33 -1.96 9.69 -7.62
CA ASP A 33 -1.87 8.27 -7.86
C ASP A 33 -0.40 7.85 -7.98
N VAL A 34 0.04 6.97 -7.09
CA VAL A 34 1.40 6.39 -7.10
C VAL A 34 1.35 4.88 -7.28
N SER A 35 0.17 4.32 -7.60
CA SER A 35 -0.08 2.89 -7.72
C SER A 35 0.93 2.21 -8.64
N ASP A 36 1.13 2.78 -9.83
CA ASP A 36 2.07 2.28 -10.85
C ASP A 36 3.53 2.28 -10.38
N GLN A 37 3.89 3.21 -9.50
CA GLN A 37 5.25 3.36 -8.99
C GLN A 37 5.55 2.37 -7.86
N VAL A 38 4.55 2.05 -7.03
CA VAL A 38 4.77 1.36 -5.75
C VAL A 38 4.10 -0.01 -5.63
N SER A 39 3.14 -0.32 -6.49
CA SER A 39 2.35 -1.54 -6.40
C SER A 39 2.25 -2.23 -7.75
N ASP A 40 2.84 -3.42 -7.84
CA ASP A 40 2.62 -4.31 -8.99
C ASP A 40 1.35 -5.15 -8.75
N PRO A 41 0.43 -5.25 -9.74
CA PRO A 41 -0.83 -5.98 -9.59
C PRO A 41 -0.67 -7.49 -9.36
N HIS A 42 0.51 -8.06 -9.58
CA HIS A 42 0.82 -9.47 -9.33
C HIS A 42 1.54 -9.69 -7.99
N VAL A 43 1.84 -8.63 -7.25
CA VAL A 43 2.49 -8.72 -5.94
C VAL A 43 1.45 -8.82 -4.83
N PHE A 44 1.64 -9.83 -3.99
CA PHE A 44 0.84 -10.05 -2.78
C PHE A 44 1.68 -9.74 -1.56
N PHE A 45 1.15 -8.90 -0.68
CA PHE A 45 1.80 -8.49 0.55
C PHE A 45 1.24 -9.31 1.72
N PRO A 46 2.09 -9.83 2.62
CA PRO A 46 1.66 -10.55 3.81
C PRO A 46 1.15 -9.62 4.93
N ASN A 47 1.57 -8.35 4.93
CA ASN A 47 1.19 -7.36 5.94
C ASN A 47 1.47 -5.93 5.44
N VAL A 48 1.02 -4.93 6.20
CA VAL A 48 1.17 -3.50 5.89
C VAL A 48 2.65 -3.07 5.93
N ASP A 49 3.48 -3.64 6.80
CA ASP A 49 4.90 -3.32 6.87
C ASP A 49 5.65 -3.68 5.58
N ALA A 50 5.33 -4.83 4.98
CA ALA A 50 5.88 -5.22 3.69
C ALA A 50 5.49 -4.23 2.57
N LEU A 51 4.26 -3.72 2.62
CA LEU A 51 3.81 -2.66 1.71
C LEU A 51 4.58 -1.35 1.94
N LYS A 52 4.75 -0.93 3.21
CA LYS A 52 5.53 0.27 3.56
C LYS A 52 6.97 0.20 3.05
N VAL A 53 7.62 -0.95 3.18
CA VAL A 53 8.98 -1.17 2.66
C VAL A 53 9.01 -1.06 1.14
N SER A 54 7.98 -1.58 0.45
CA SER A 54 7.88 -1.47 -1.00
C SER A 54 7.72 -0.02 -1.47
N ILE A 55 6.79 0.73 -0.86
CA ILE A 55 6.57 2.16 -1.12
C ILE A 55 7.86 2.95 -0.84
N ALA A 56 8.50 2.70 0.30
CA ALA A 56 9.76 3.32 0.70
C ALA A 56 10.86 3.13 -0.35
N GLY A 57 11.10 1.88 -0.75
CA GLY A 57 12.13 1.54 -1.72
C GLY A 57 11.88 2.17 -3.10
N LYS A 58 10.62 2.32 -3.50
CA LYS A 58 10.24 2.88 -4.80
C LYS A 58 10.27 4.41 -4.83
N LEU A 59 9.86 5.05 -3.73
CA LEU A 59 9.79 6.51 -3.64
C LEU A 59 11.04 7.14 -3.00
N GLY A 60 12.02 6.34 -2.58
CA GLY A 60 13.21 6.83 -1.89
C GLY A 60 12.91 7.41 -0.51
N LEU A 61 11.87 6.89 0.15
CA LEU A 61 11.43 7.32 1.48
C LEU A 61 11.93 6.36 2.55
N GLU A 62 11.94 6.79 3.81
CA GLU A 62 12.18 5.88 4.93
C GLU A 62 10.89 5.21 5.38
N PRO A 63 10.82 3.86 5.52
CA PRO A 63 9.60 3.15 5.92
C PRO A 63 9.03 3.64 7.26
N ALA A 64 9.88 4.07 8.19
CA ALA A 64 9.49 4.61 9.50
C ALA A 64 8.73 5.95 9.41
N ASN A 65 8.88 6.67 8.30
CA ASN A 65 8.22 7.94 8.03
C ASN A 65 6.99 7.77 7.13
N ILE A 66 6.60 6.53 6.82
CA ILE A 66 5.43 6.22 5.99
C ILE A 66 4.27 5.78 6.88
N ASP A 67 3.17 6.51 6.74
CA ASP A 67 1.87 6.13 7.28
C ASP A 67 1.02 5.55 6.14
N VAL A 68 0.48 4.35 6.31
CA VAL A 68 -0.39 3.72 5.30
C VAL A 68 -1.72 3.44 5.94
N GLN A 69 -2.76 4.03 5.37
CA GLN A 69 -4.14 3.71 5.67
C GLN A 69 -4.62 2.65 4.69
N MET A 70 -5.01 1.50 5.23
CA MET A 70 -5.50 0.36 4.46
C MET A 70 -7.01 0.47 4.26
N ILE A 71 -7.46 0.49 3.01
CA ILE A 71 -8.87 0.59 2.64
C ILE A 71 -9.27 -0.73 1.97
N GLU A 72 -10.04 -1.56 2.68
CA GLU A 72 -10.52 -2.83 2.13
C GLU A 72 -11.51 -2.53 1.00
N ASP A 73 -11.24 -3.08 -0.19
CA ASP A 73 -12.18 -3.05 -1.28
C ASP A 73 -13.21 -4.17 -1.08
N ASP A 74 -14.44 -3.79 -0.75
CA ASP A 74 -15.55 -4.74 -0.51
C ASP A 74 -15.97 -5.49 -1.79
N ASN A 75 -15.45 -5.09 -2.95
CA ASN A 75 -15.74 -5.72 -4.23
C ASN A 75 -14.88 -6.99 -4.36
N LYS A 76 -15.41 -8.11 -3.87
CA LYS A 76 -14.80 -9.43 -4.08
C LYS A 76 -14.74 -9.73 -5.58
N PHE A 77 -13.54 -10.09 -6.07
CA PHE A 77 -13.35 -10.61 -7.44
C PHE A 77 -14.06 -11.96 -7.63
#